data_AF-A0A2V9ASJ3-F1
#
_entry.id   AF-A0A2V9ASJ3-F1
#
_cell.length_a   1.000
_cell.length_b   1.000
_cell.length_c   1.000
_cell.angle_alpha   90.00
_cell.angle_beta   90.00
_cell.angle_gamma   90.00
#
_symmetry.space_group_name_H-M   'P 1'
#
loop_
_entity.id
_entity.type
_entity.pdbx_description
1 polymer ?
#
loop_
_entity_poly.entity_id
_entity_poly.type
_entity_poly.pdbx_seq_one_letter_code
_entity_poly.pdbx_strand_id
1 'polypeptide(L)'
;MVYRENQVCPVRIGLDKNRARSRFLGLGIAVPEVTVRKKSSRILVPTHVDWRAVRVFLALAFGLAWAIEGAALALGVRFTSLTPRSTALLASVMFVPALAALVVRRFITHEGFATAGLRRGPWRPYLLVWIGVPLLVAGIYALTILIGLGRFDPTLATLTARMQEAAHGQPLPHLPPPAVLAAVIFAQSLTLGVLVTSVFTFGEEFGWTGYLLVLLFPLGRWRAALIYGAIWGLWHAPIIAGGYNYPGYPVTGAVMMCALTIAFALTQTAFRLRFDSVLLTSFFHASINNQGLGVLPMLVIGVSPILGGITGLVGVVVFGALGTWLLARTPEPLAQRLADNSMNSGETSAHEKQQLACPRKS
;
A
#
# COMPACT_ATOMS: atom_id res chain seq x y z
N MET A 1 25.44 34.63 -14.39
CA MET A 1 24.95 33.82 -13.26
C MET A 1 24.36 32.54 -13.84
N VAL A 2 25.12 31.45 -13.79
CA VAL A 2 24.85 30.21 -14.53
C VAL A 2 23.94 29.30 -13.69
N TYR A 3 22.80 28.92 -14.27
CA TYR A 3 21.88 27.93 -13.73
C TYR A 3 22.56 26.55 -13.64
N ARG A 4 22.59 25.95 -12.45
CA ARG A 4 22.98 24.54 -12.28
C ARG A 4 21.85 23.65 -12.80
N GLU A 5 22.09 22.97 -13.91
CA GLU A 5 21.31 21.81 -14.34
C GLU A 5 21.41 20.69 -13.29
N ASN A 6 20.29 20.35 -12.66
CA ASN A 6 20.15 19.10 -11.93
C ASN A 6 20.01 17.96 -12.94
N GLN A 7 21.13 17.49 -13.49
CA GLN A 7 21.16 16.25 -14.24
C GLN A 7 20.86 15.08 -13.29
N VAL A 8 19.69 14.47 -13.46
CA VAL A 8 19.41 13.12 -12.98
C VAL A 8 20.35 12.18 -13.75
N CYS A 9 21.47 11.76 -13.17
CA CYS A 9 22.28 10.70 -13.74
C CYS A 9 21.61 9.35 -13.48
N PRO A 10 21.06 8.66 -14.50
CA PRO A 10 20.69 7.26 -14.33
C PRO A 10 22.01 6.47 -14.27
N VAL A 11 22.38 5.98 -13.08
CA VAL A 11 23.47 5.02 -12.97
C VAL A 11 23.00 3.70 -13.60
N ARG A 12 23.26 3.55 -14.90
CA ARG A 12 23.14 2.29 -15.62
C ARG A 12 24.44 1.53 -15.38
N ILE A 13 24.49 0.70 -14.34
CA ILE A 13 25.62 -0.22 -14.17
C ILE A 13 25.55 -1.22 -15.33
N GLY A 14 26.38 -1.00 -16.35
CA GLY A 14 26.58 -1.92 -17.44
C GLY A 14 27.04 -3.26 -16.89
N LEU A 15 26.32 -4.32 -17.24
CA LEU A 15 26.83 -5.68 -17.09
C LEU A 15 27.97 -5.83 -18.10
N ASP A 16 29.21 -5.73 -17.63
CA ASP A 16 30.37 -6.16 -18.41
C ASP A 16 30.26 -7.68 -18.62
N LYS A 17 29.79 -8.05 -19.81
CA LYS A 17 29.82 -9.42 -20.32
C LYS A 17 31.18 -9.63 -20.99
N ASN A 18 32.16 -10.05 -20.20
CA ASN A 18 33.31 -10.89 -20.57
C ASN A 18 34.61 -10.41 -19.91
N ARG A 19 34.95 -11.05 -18.79
CA ARG A 19 36.37 -11.25 -18.44
C ARG A 19 36.55 -12.49 -17.58
N ALA A 20 36.50 -13.66 -18.22
CA ALA A 20 37.18 -14.83 -17.69
C ALA A 20 38.68 -14.67 -17.98
N ARG A 21 39.49 -14.42 -16.94
CA ARG A 21 40.93 -14.67 -17.00
C ARG A 21 41.24 -15.72 -15.94
N SER A 22 41.50 -16.93 -16.43
CA SER A 22 42.04 -18.04 -15.65
C SER A 22 43.44 -17.68 -15.16
N ARG A 23 43.65 -17.75 -13.85
CA ARG A 23 44.98 -18.00 -13.27
C ARG A 23 44.97 -19.43 -12.77
N PHE A 24 45.69 -20.28 -13.50
CA PHE A 24 46.07 -21.62 -13.06
C PHE A 24 47.22 -21.49 -12.06
N LEU A 25 47.05 -22.07 -10.86
CA LEU A 25 48.14 -22.49 -9.98
C LEU A 25 47.57 -23.55 -9.02
N GLY A 26 48.05 -24.79 -9.18
CA GLY A 26 48.26 -25.79 -8.13
C GLY A 26 47.08 -26.32 -7.32
N LEU A 27 46.85 -27.63 -7.44
CA LEU A 27 45.95 -28.50 -6.66
C LEU A 27 44.44 -28.29 -6.87
N GLY A 28 43.87 -29.20 -7.66
CA GLY A 28 42.44 -29.34 -7.86
C GLY A 28 41.73 -29.83 -6.59
N ILE A 29 40.88 -28.97 -6.05
CA ILE A 29 39.47 -29.21 -5.68
C ILE A 29 38.79 -27.86 -5.95
N ALA A 30 38.01 -27.77 -7.01
CA ALA A 30 37.16 -26.60 -7.24
C ALA A 30 36.00 -26.66 -6.25
N VAL A 31 36.12 -25.96 -5.11
CA VAL A 31 34.93 -25.63 -4.31
C VAL A 31 34.07 -24.74 -5.19
N PRO A 32 32.82 -25.13 -5.52
CA PRO A 32 31.94 -24.23 -6.24
C PRO A 32 31.70 -23.03 -5.32
N GLU A 33 32.31 -21.89 -5.67
CA GLU A 33 31.96 -20.63 -5.06
C GLU A 33 30.49 -20.38 -5.42
N VAL A 34 29.60 -20.71 -4.48
CA VAL A 34 28.18 -20.37 -4.56
C VAL A 34 28.13 -18.86 -4.55
N THR A 35 28.19 -18.27 -5.74
CA THR A 35 27.88 -16.87 -5.97
C THR A 35 26.41 -16.71 -5.64
N VAL A 36 26.14 -16.40 -4.38
CA VAL A 36 24.84 -15.90 -3.93
C VAL A 36 24.60 -14.63 -4.76
N ARG A 37 23.83 -14.77 -5.85
CA ARG A 37 23.31 -13.63 -6.61
C ARG A 37 22.45 -12.81 -5.64
N LYS A 38 23.09 -11.85 -4.95
CA LYS A 38 22.41 -10.88 -4.10
C LYS A 38 21.48 -10.08 -5.01
N LYS A 39 20.19 -10.42 -4.95
CA LYS A 39 19.12 -9.84 -5.76
C LYS A 39 18.92 -8.39 -5.31
N SER A 40 19.72 -7.48 -5.87
CA SER A 40 19.55 -6.03 -5.74
C SER A 40 18.14 -5.64 -6.18
N SER A 41 17.44 -4.78 -5.41
CA SER A 41 16.12 -4.27 -5.80
C SER A 41 16.24 -3.47 -7.11
N ARG A 42 15.31 -3.67 -8.04
CA ARG A 42 15.34 -3.03 -9.37
C ARG A 42 14.73 -1.62 -9.42
N ILE A 43 14.32 -1.08 -8.28
CA ILE A 43 13.65 0.23 -8.21
C ILE A 43 14.67 1.35 -8.36
N LEU A 44 14.34 2.35 -9.17
CA LEU A 44 15.10 3.60 -9.25
C LEU A 44 14.65 4.49 -8.09
N VAL A 45 15.58 4.77 -7.17
CA VAL A 45 15.32 5.61 -5.99
C VAL A 45 16.09 6.92 -6.12
N PRO A 46 15.48 8.08 -5.83
CA PRO A 46 16.21 9.33 -5.66
C PRO A 46 17.29 9.23 -4.57
N THR A 47 18.31 10.09 -4.59
CA THR A 47 19.33 10.13 -3.53
C THR A 47 18.90 10.96 -2.32
N HIS A 48 17.94 11.87 -2.50
CA HIS A 48 17.41 12.76 -1.48
C HIS A 48 15.91 12.96 -1.70
N VAL A 49 15.19 13.35 -0.64
CA VAL A 49 13.76 13.64 -0.72
C VAL A 49 13.56 15.03 -1.35
N ASP A 50 12.80 15.09 -2.45
CA ASP A 50 12.33 16.36 -2.99
C ASP A 50 11.09 16.84 -2.22
N TRP A 51 11.33 17.58 -1.13
CA TRP A 51 10.27 18.11 -0.30
C TRP A 51 9.37 19.14 -1.00
N ARG A 52 9.86 19.80 -2.06
CA ARG A 52 9.02 20.70 -2.86
C ARG A 52 7.98 19.89 -3.60
N ALA A 53 8.41 18.82 -4.29
CA ALA A 53 7.52 17.91 -4.99
C ALA A 53 6.50 17.26 -4.05
N VAL A 54 6.94 16.78 -2.87
CA VAL A 54 6.06 16.20 -1.84
C VAL A 54 4.99 17.20 -1.41
N ARG A 55 5.35 18.44 -1.05
CA ARG A 55 4.36 19.43 -0.59
C ARG A 55 3.34 19.79 -1.67
N VAL A 56 3.77 20.01 -2.91
CA VAL A 56 2.85 20.34 -4.00
C VAL A 56 1.92 19.16 -4.30
N PHE A 57 2.45 17.94 -4.30
CA PHE A 57 1.64 16.72 -4.48
C PHE A 57 0.57 16.61 -3.40
N LEU A 58 0.94 16.77 -2.13
CA LEU A 58 0.00 16.69 -1.01
C LEU A 58 -1.05 17.80 -1.07
N ALA A 59 -0.65 19.02 -1.40
CA ALA A 59 -1.59 20.14 -1.55
C ALA A 59 -2.65 19.86 -2.63
N LEU A 60 -2.24 19.30 -3.77
CA LEU A 60 -3.17 18.92 -4.84
C LEU A 60 -4.04 17.72 -4.46
N ALA A 61 -3.43 16.66 -3.91
CA ALA A 61 -4.12 15.42 -3.59
C ALA A 61 -5.16 15.60 -2.47
N PHE A 62 -4.80 16.33 -1.41
CA PHE A 62 -5.71 16.65 -0.31
C PHE A 62 -6.67 17.76 -0.70
N GLY A 63 -6.16 18.85 -1.28
CA GLY A 63 -6.98 20.02 -1.60
C GLY A 63 -8.14 19.69 -2.54
N LEU A 64 -7.89 18.91 -3.59
CA LEU A 64 -8.95 18.52 -4.53
C LEU A 64 -9.92 17.50 -3.91
N ALA A 65 -9.41 16.45 -3.26
CA ALA A 65 -10.26 15.42 -2.66
C ALA A 65 -11.15 16.00 -1.55
N TRP A 66 -10.56 16.73 -0.61
CA TRP A 66 -11.29 17.31 0.52
C TRP A 66 -12.27 18.40 0.09
N ALA A 67 -11.99 19.15 -0.98
CA ALA A 67 -12.96 20.10 -1.54
C ALA A 67 -14.19 19.37 -2.10
N ILE A 68 -13.99 18.30 -2.88
CA ILE A 68 -15.08 17.50 -3.46
C ILE A 68 -15.90 16.83 -2.34
N GLU A 69 -15.23 16.17 -1.40
CA GLU A 69 -15.88 15.45 -0.30
C GLU A 69 -16.54 16.40 0.69
N GLY A 70 -15.87 17.51 1.04
CA GLY A 70 -16.41 18.55 1.91
C GLY A 70 -17.67 19.18 1.32
N ALA A 71 -17.69 19.47 0.02
CA ALA A 71 -18.88 19.95 -0.67
C ALA A 71 -20.01 18.90 -0.63
N ALA A 72 -19.71 17.62 -0.87
CA ALA A 72 -20.70 16.56 -0.76
C ALA A 72 -21.29 16.44 0.65
N LEU A 73 -20.45 16.51 1.69
CA LEU A 73 -20.88 16.51 3.09
C LEU A 73 -21.76 17.71 3.44
N ALA A 74 -21.40 18.90 2.94
CA ALA A 74 -22.17 20.13 3.10
C ALA A 74 -23.55 20.05 2.43
N LEU A 75 -23.64 19.35 1.30
CA LEU A 75 -24.90 19.03 0.61
C LEU A 75 -25.67 17.86 1.26
N GLY A 76 -25.24 17.37 2.43
CA GLY A 76 -25.93 16.35 3.20
C GLY A 76 -25.61 14.90 2.80
N VAL A 77 -24.66 14.66 1.88
CA VAL A 77 -24.22 13.30 1.55
C VAL A 77 -23.55 12.68 2.77
N ARG A 78 -23.86 11.41 3.05
CA ARG A 78 -23.22 10.60 4.10
C ARG A 78 -22.77 9.27 3.51
N PHE A 79 -21.84 8.62 4.19
CA PHE A 79 -21.14 7.43 3.70
C PHE A 79 -21.32 6.21 4.60
N THR A 80 -22.25 6.27 5.56
CA THR A 80 -22.64 5.14 6.43
C THR A 80 -23.25 3.99 5.62
N SER A 81 -24.07 4.33 4.62
CA SER A 81 -24.63 3.40 3.64
C SER A 81 -24.32 3.91 2.24
N LEU A 82 -23.62 3.12 1.43
CA LEU A 82 -23.20 3.53 0.10
C LEU A 82 -24.37 3.43 -0.89
N THR A 83 -24.84 4.58 -1.37
CA THR A 83 -25.74 4.71 -2.52
C THR A 83 -24.95 4.69 -3.84
N PRO A 84 -25.59 4.43 -5.00
CA PRO A 84 -24.91 4.53 -6.30
C PRO A 84 -24.21 5.88 -6.53
N ARG A 85 -24.82 6.98 -6.08
CA ARG A 85 -24.25 8.33 -6.17
C ARG A 85 -22.99 8.49 -5.31
N SER A 86 -23.04 8.09 -4.03
CA SER A 86 -21.87 8.16 -3.16
C SER A 86 -20.77 7.20 -3.61
N THR A 87 -21.11 6.03 -4.15
CA THR A 87 -20.13 5.10 -4.71
C THR A 87 -19.42 5.70 -5.92
N ALA A 88 -20.17 6.33 -6.85
CA ALA A 88 -19.58 7.00 -8.00
C ALA A 88 -18.69 8.18 -7.59
N LEU A 89 -19.09 8.95 -6.57
CA LEU A 89 -18.29 10.03 -6.00
C LEU A 89 -16.95 9.49 -5.47
N LEU A 90 -16.98 8.50 -4.58
CA LEU A 90 -15.78 7.90 -4.01
C LEU A 90 -14.86 7.33 -5.10
N ALA A 91 -15.43 6.57 -6.04
CA ALA A 91 -14.70 6.00 -7.16
C ALA A 91 -14.02 7.08 -8.03
N SER A 92 -14.63 8.25 -8.19
CA SER A 92 -14.04 9.38 -8.93
C SER A 92 -12.88 10.01 -8.15
N VAL A 93 -13.04 10.19 -6.84
CA VAL A 93 -12.02 10.79 -5.97
C VAL A 93 -10.76 9.92 -5.87
N MET A 94 -10.88 8.60 -6.03
CA MET A 94 -9.72 7.69 -6.11
C MET A 94 -8.72 8.05 -7.22
N PHE A 95 -9.10 8.80 -8.27
CA PHE A 95 -8.17 9.26 -9.31
C PHE A 95 -7.41 10.55 -8.96
N VAL A 96 -7.78 11.24 -7.87
CA VAL A 96 -7.16 12.51 -7.48
C VAL A 96 -5.65 12.37 -7.19
N PRO A 97 -5.17 11.34 -6.45
CA PRO A 97 -3.73 11.15 -6.25
C PRO A 97 -2.97 10.95 -7.56
N ALA A 98 -3.55 10.23 -8.53
CA ALA A 98 -2.93 10.09 -9.84
C ALA A 98 -2.82 11.42 -10.58
N LEU A 99 -3.90 12.21 -10.61
CA LEU A 99 -3.90 13.54 -11.23
C LEU A 99 -2.86 14.46 -10.59
N ALA A 100 -2.77 14.46 -9.26
CA ALA A 100 -1.74 15.20 -8.54
C ALA A 100 -0.33 14.76 -8.96
N ALA A 101 -0.06 13.45 -9.01
CA ALA A 101 1.23 12.93 -9.46
C ALA A 101 1.55 13.32 -10.91
N LEU A 102 0.58 13.27 -11.83
CA LEU A 102 0.75 13.70 -13.22
C LEU A 102 1.13 15.17 -13.32
N VAL A 103 0.43 16.04 -12.59
CA VAL A 103 0.71 17.49 -12.56
C VAL A 103 2.11 17.75 -12.02
N VAL A 104 2.47 17.17 -10.88
CA VAL A 104 3.79 17.43 -10.28
C VAL A 104 4.92 16.88 -11.15
N ARG A 105 4.77 15.66 -11.71
CA ARG A 105 5.72 15.09 -12.67
C ARG A 105 5.93 16.01 -13.89
N ARG A 106 4.84 16.54 -14.45
CA ARG A 106 4.90 17.33 -15.69
C ARG A 106 5.45 18.75 -15.50
N PHE A 107 5.06 19.41 -14.40
CA PHE A 107 5.25 20.85 -14.22
C PHE A 107 6.21 21.24 -13.10
N ILE A 108 6.54 20.34 -12.18
CA ILE A 108 7.40 20.65 -11.03
C ILE A 108 8.73 19.91 -11.13
N THR A 109 8.69 18.58 -11.25
CA THR A 109 9.92 17.76 -11.30
C THR A 109 10.40 17.50 -12.73
N HIS A 110 9.55 17.76 -13.73
CA HIS A 110 9.82 17.53 -15.15
C HIS A 110 10.34 16.12 -15.44
N GLU A 111 9.81 15.12 -14.73
CA GLU A 111 10.21 13.72 -14.88
C GLU A 111 9.17 12.91 -15.67
N GLY A 112 9.65 11.88 -16.37
CA GLY A 112 8.80 10.88 -17.01
C GLY A 112 8.21 9.86 -16.02
N PHE A 113 7.78 8.71 -16.52
CA PHE A 113 7.12 7.65 -15.71
C PHE A 113 8.03 6.49 -15.32
N ALA A 114 9.35 6.60 -15.53
CA ALA A 114 10.30 5.51 -15.28
C ALA A 114 10.29 5.02 -13.82
N THR A 115 10.06 5.93 -12.87
CA THR A 115 10.03 5.65 -11.43
C THR A 115 8.66 5.19 -10.92
N ALA A 116 7.60 5.33 -11.73
CA ALA A 116 6.23 4.96 -11.34
C ALA A 116 6.02 3.44 -11.24
N GLY A 117 6.93 2.64 -11.81
CA GLY A 117 6.81 1.19 -11.88
C GLY A 117 5.54 0.73 -12.59
N LEU A 118 5.22 1.38 -13.72
CA LEU A 118 4.20 0.98 -14.68
C LEU A 118 4.60 -0.32 -15.40
N ARG A 119 4.66 -1.42 -14.66
CA ARG A 119 4.97 -2.75 -15.18
C ARG A 119 4.10 -3.78 -14.48
N ARG A 120 3.79 -4.88 -15.18
CA ARG A 120 3.07 -6.02 -14.60
C ARG A 120 3.91 -6.73 -13.55
N GLY A 121 5.22 -6.88 -13.77
CA GLY A 121 6.04 -7.72 -12.88
C GLY A 121 5.70 -9.21 -13.02
N PRO A 122 6.20 -10.09 -12.13
CA PRO A 122 5.91 -11.52 -12.19
C PRO A 122 4.45 -11.81 -11.83
N TRP A 123 3.87 -12.88 -12.39
CA TRP A 123 2.46 -13.24 -12.15
C TRP A 123 2.22 -13.90 -10.78
N ARG A 124 3.22 -14.60 -10.21
CA ARG A 124 3.06 -15.36 -8.95
C ARG A 124 2.56 -14.52 -7.76
N PRO A 125 3.07 -13.29 -7.51
CA PRO A 125 2.52 -12.42 -6.47
C PRO A 125 1.05 -12.06 -6.66
N TYR A 126 0.57 -11.93 -7.89
CA TYR A 126 -0.87 -11.71 -8.13
C TYR A 126 -1.68 -12.89 -7.65
N LEU A 127 -1.27 -14.12 -7.96
CA LEU A 127 -1.95 -15.32 -7.47
C LEU A 127 -1.93 -15.41 -5.93
N LEU A 128 -0.80 -15.07 -5.31
CA LEU A 128 -0.68 -15.03 -3.84
C LEU A 128 -1.60 -13.99 -3.21
N VAL A 129 -1.73 -12.81 -3.82
CA VAL A 129 -2.68 -11.78 -3.37
C VAL A 129 -4.11 -12.24 -3.56
N TRP A 130 -4.42 -12.80 -4.72
CA TRP A 130 -5.76 -13.24 -5.12
C TRP A 130 -6.31 -14.29 -4.15
N ILE A 131 -5.50 -15.28 -3.76
CA ILE A 131 -5.89 -16.32 -2.81
C ILE A 131 -5.67 -15.88 -1.37
N GLY A 132 -4.54 -15.22 -1.09
CA GLY A 132 -4.11 -14.89 0.25
C GLY A 132 -4.96 -13.82 0.92
N VAL A 133 -5.44 -12.81 0.19
CA VAL A 133 -6.26 -11.74 0.78
C VAL A 133 -7.62 -12.27 1.29
N PRO A 134 -8.41 -13.04 0.52
CA PRO A 134 -9.64 -13.65 1.03
C PRO A 134 -9.40 -14.54 2.25
N LEU A 135 -8.34 -15.36 2.24
CA LEU A 135 -7.98 -16.21 3.39
C LEU A 135 -7.61 -15.37 4.61
N LEU A 136 -6.87 -14.29 4.42
CA LEU A 136 -6.49 -13.37 5.49
C LEU A 136 -7.72 -12.68 6.09
N VAL A 137 -8.65 -12.22 5.24
CA VAL A 137 -9.91 -11.61 5.68
C VAL A 137 -10.78 -12.61 6.42
N ALA A 138 -10.90 -13.84 5.93
CA ALA A 138 -11.60 -14.92 6.64
C ALA A 138 -10.95 -15.18 8.02
N GLY A 139 -9.61 -15.22 8.09
CA GLY A 139 -8.86 -15.34 9.34
C GLY A 139 -9.09 -14.18 10.31
N ILE A 140 -9.17 -12.94 9.82
CA ILE A 140 -9.48 -11.74 10.62
C ILE A 140 -10.86 -11.85 11.25
N TYR A 141 -11.88 -12.26 10.49
CA TYR A 141 -13.23 -12.41 11.01
C TYR A 141 -13.36 -13.62 11.95
N ALA A 142 -12.67 -14.73 11.66
CA ALA A 142 -12.58 -15.86 12.57
C ALA A 142 -11.94 -15.45 13.92
N LEU A 143 -10.84 -14.68 13.87
CA LEU A 143 -10.20 -14.15 15.07
C LEU A 143 -11.11 -13.18 15.82
N THR A 144 -11.83 -12.32 15.10
CA THR A 144 -12.81 -11.37 15.68
C THR A 144 -13.88 -12.12 16.48
N ILE A 145 -14.40 -13.24 15.97
CA ILE A 145 -15.34 -14.10 16.70
C ILE A 145 -14.66 -14.76 17.90
N LEU A 146 -13.46 -15.33 17.70
CA LEU A 146 -12.74 -16.09 18.74
C LEU A 146 -12.46 -15.25 19.99
N ILE A 147 -12.15 -13.96 19.83
CA ILE A 147 -11.88 -13.04 20.94
C ILE A 147 -13.13 -12.30 21.44
N GLY A 148 -14.33 -12.70 21.00
CA GLY A 148 -15.61 -12.18 21.48
C GLY A 148 -16.00 -10.80 20.95
N LEU A 149 -15.37 -10.31 19.88
CA LEU A 149 -15.66 -9.01 19.26
C LEU A 149 -16.70 -9.07 18.13
N GLY A 150 -17.34 -10.23 17.94
CA GLY A 150 -18.38 -10.44 16.95
C GLY A 150 -19.01 -11.83 17.10
N ARG A 151 -20.14 -12.05 16.42
CA ARG A 151 -20.86 -13.33 16.42
C ARG A 151 -21.09 -13.79 15.01
N PHE A 152 -20.89 -15.08 14.76
CA PHE A 152 -21.20 -15.68 13.47
C PHE A 152 -22.70 -15.65 13.22
N ASP A 153 -23.11 -15.15 12.06
CA ASP A 153 -24.48 -15.08 11.61
C ASP A 153 -24.66 -15.87 10.30
N PRO A 154 -25.09 -17.15 10.38
CA PRO A 154 -25.35 -17.95 9.19
C PRO A 154 -26.64 -17.53 8.47
N THR A 155 -27.49 -16.71 9.09
CA THR A 155 -28.76 -16.27 8.50
C THR A 155 -28.58 -15.12 7.51
N LEU A 156 -27.39 -14.50 7.48
CA LEU A 156 -27.05 -13.37 6.62
C LEU A 156 -28.02 -12.19 6.82
N ALA A 157 -28.43 -11.91 8.06
CA ALA A 157 -29.40 -10.86 8.38
C ALA A 157 -28.96 -9.49 7.85
N THR A 158 -27.65 -9.22 7.87
CA THR A 158 -27.06 -7.99 7.31
C THR A 158 -27.26 -7.89 5.79
N LEU A 159 -27.15 -9.00 5.06
CA LEU A 159 -27.40 -9.01 3.61
C LEU A 159 -28.89 -8.76 3.34
N THR A 160 -29.77 -9.44 4.07
CA THR A 160 -31.22 -9.26 3.94
C THR A 160 -31.65 -7.82 4.22
N ALA A 161 -31.11 -7.19 5.28
CA ALA A 161 -31.38 -5.80 5.60
C ALA A 161 -30.97 -4.84 4.47
N ARG A 162 -29.77 -5.03 3.90
CA ARG A 162 -29.29 -4.22 2.76
C ARG A 162 -30.18 -4.37 1.52
N MET A 163 -30.70 -5.56 1.27
CA MET A 163 -31.62 -5.79 0.15
C MET A 163 -32.95 -5.07 0.36
N GLN A 164 -33.51 -5.12 1.56
CA GLN A 164 -34.75 -4.42 1.90
C GLN A 164 -34.60 -2.90 1.79
N GLU A 165 -33.46 -2.36 2.24
CA GLU A 165 -33.12 -0.95 2.06
C GLU A 165 -33.04 -0.57 0.57
N ALA A 166 -32.34 -1.37 -0.24
CA ALA A 166 -32.22 -1.15 -1.68
C ALA A 166 -33.56 -1.26 -2.43
N ALA A 167 -34.52 -2.01 -1.88
CA ALA A 167 -35.87 -2.14 -2.43
C ALA A 167 -36.77 -0.93 -2.14
N HIS A 168 -36.34 0.02 -1.30
CA HIS A 168 -37.17 1.15 -0.86
C HIS A 168 -38.55 0.73 -0.34
N GLY A 169 -38.62 -0.41 0.38
CA GLY A 169 -39.87 -0.95 0.91
C GLY A 169 -40.79 -1.61 -0.12
N GLN A 170 -40.37 -1.72 -1.38
CA GLN A 170 -41.09 -2.51 -2.39
C GLN A 170 -40.93 -4.01 -2.12
N PRO A 171 -41.94 -4.84 -2.45
CA PRO A 171 -41.77 -6.29 -2.44
C PRO A 171 -40.57 -6.65 -3.31
N LEU A 172 -39.58 -7.30 -2.70
CA LEU A 172 -38.43 -7.82 -3.41
C LEU A 172 -38.94 -8.88 -4.42
N PRO A 173 -38.88 -8.62 -5.74
CA PRO A 173 -39.28 -9.63 -6.73
C PRO A 173 -38.39 -10.86 -6.57
N HIS A 174 -38.88 -12.05 -6.97
CA HIS A 174 -38.25 -13.37 -6.79
C HIS A 174 -36.71 -13.37 -6.73
N LEU A 175 -36.16 -13.08 -5.56
CA LEU A 175 -34.73 -13.05 -5.36
C LEU A 175 -34.25 -14.47 -5.13
N PRO A 176 -33.04 -14.80 -5.60
CA PRO A 176 -32.40 -16.05 -5.21
C PRO A 176 -32.35 -16.14 -3.67
N PRO A 177 -32.39 -17.35 -3.12
CA PRO A 177 -32.21 -17.55 -1.68
C PRO A 177 -30.95 -16.82 -1.17
N PRO A 178 -30.94 -16.28 0.06
CA PRO A 178 -29.80 -15.52 0.59
C PRO A 178 -28.45 -16.24 0.46
N ALA A 179 -28.43 -17.57 0.60
CA ALA A 179 -27.23 -18.39 0.39
C ALA A 179 -26.70 -18.34 -1.05
N VAL A 180 -27.58 -18.34 -2.05
CA VAL A 180 -27.20 -18.21 -3.47
C VAL A 180 -26.64 -16.81 -3.73
N LEU A 181 -27.30 -15.78 -3.21
CA LEU A 181 -26.81 -14.41 -3.35
C LEU A 181 -25.45 -14.21 -2.66
N ALA A 182 -25.29 -14.75 -1.45
CA ALA A 182 -24.02 -14.78 -0.74
C ALA A 182 -22.91 -15.46 -1.55
N ALA A 183 -23.20 -16.60 -2.17
CA ALA A 183 -22.25 -17.29 -3.05
C ALA A 183 -21.88 -16.46 -4.28
N VAL A 184 -22.85 -15.77 -4.89
CA VAL A 184 -22.60 -14.85 -6.02
C VAL A 184 -21.75 -13.66 -5.59
N ILE A 185 -22.07 -13.01 -4.46
CA ILE A 185 -21.28 -11.89 -3.90
C ILE A 185 -19.86 -12.35 -3.59
N PHE A 186 -19.71 -13.53 -3.00
CA PHE A 186 -18.40 -14.11 -2.72
C PHE A 186 -17.62 -14.33 -4.02
N ALA A 187 -18.21 -15.01 -5.01
CA ALA A 187 -17.59 -15.24 -6.31
C ALA A 187 -17.21 -13.93 -7.02
N GLN A 188 -18.07 -12.91 -6.98
CA GLN A 188 -17.80 -11.60 -7.56
C GLN A 188 -16.66 -10.89 -6.83
N SER A 189 -16.63 -10.93 -5.50
CA SER A 189 -15.56 -10.35 -4.67
C SER A 189 -14.20 -11.00 -4.91
N LEU A 190 -14.19 -12.22 -5.46
CA LEU A 190 -13.00 -12.95 -5.85
C LEU A 190 -12.63 -12.76 -7.33
N THR A 191 -13.55 -12.37 -8.22
CA THR A 191 -13.30 -12.43 -9.67
C THR A 191 -13.36 -11.04 -10.31
N LEU A 192 -14.47 -10.73 -10.98
CA LEU A 192 -14.65 -9.51 -11.76
C LEU A 192 -14.56 -8.25 -10.88
N GLY A 193 -15.02 -8.34 -9.63
CA GLY A 193 -14.94 -7.23 -8.68
C GLY A 193 -13.51 -6.73 -8.50
N VAL A 194 -12.55 -7.65 -8.30
CA VAL A 194 -11.13 -7.28 -8.11
C VAL A 194 -10.56 -6.60 -9.34
N LEU A 195 -10.90 -7.08 -10.54
CA LEU A 195 -10.41 -6.51 -11.79
C LEU A 195 -10.96 -5.10 -12.03
N VAL A 196 -12.26 -4.88 -11.80
CA VAL A 196 -12.89 -3.57 -11.95
C VAL A 196 -12.35 -2.60 -10.90
N THR A 197 -12.30 -3.00 -9.63
CA THR A 197 -11.76 -2.16 -8.55
C THR A 197 -10.27 -1.87 -8.73
N SER A 198 -9.51 -2.72 -9.44
CA SER A 198 -8.10 -2.46 -9.77
C SER A 198 -7.93 -1.21 -10.64
N VAL A 199 -8.92 -0.84 -11.45
CA VAL A 199 -8.89 0.39 -12.25
C VAL A 199 -8.95 1.63 -11.35
N PHE A 200 -9.82 1.61 -10.34
CA PHE A 200 -10.00 2.73 -9.42
C PHE A 200 -8.84 2.83 -8.42
N THR A 201 -8.45 1.71 -7.83
CA THR A 201 -7.29 1.67 -6.93
C THR A 201 -5.98 2.01 -7.64
N PHE A 202 -5.87 1.78 -8.96
CA PHE A 202 -4.74 2.31 -9.72
C PHE A 202 -4.65 3.85 -9.67
N GLY A 203 -5.78 4.56 -9.66
CA GLY A 203 -5.80 6.01 -9.47
C GLY A 203 -5.13 6.44 -8.17
N GLU A 204 -5.37 5.70 -7.09
CA GLU A 204 -4.74 5.96 -5.80
C GLU A 204 -3.27 5.55 -5.81
N GLU A 205 -3.00 4.29 -6.19
CA GLU A 205 -1.67 3.70 -6.13
C GLU A 205 -0.66 4.37 -7.05
N PHE A 206 -1.10 4.90 -8.19
CA PHE A 206 -0.22 5.69 -9.05
C PHE A 206 0.30 6.94 -8.34
N GLY A 207 -0.51 7.58 -7.51
CA GLY A 207 -0.10 8.69 -6.65
C GLY A 207 0.66 8.23 -5.40
N TRP A 208 0.15 7.26 -4.66
CA TRP A 208 0.72 6.85 -3.38
C TRP A 208 1.99 6.03 -3.55
N THR A 209 1.92 4.85 -4.16
CA THR A 209 3.07 3.94 -4.27
C THR A 209 3.91 4.18 -5.52
N GLY A 210 3.30 4.76 -6.57
CA GLY A 210 3.95 5.15 -7.81
C GLY A 210 4.61 6.54 -7.79
N TYR A 211 4.32 7.38 -6.80
CA TYR A 211 4.93 8.71 -6.70
C TYR A 211 5.41 9.04 -5.29
N LEU A 212 4.50 9.21 -4.31
CA LEU A 212 4.87 9.66 -2.96
C LEU A 212 5.86 8.71 -2.28
N LEU A 213 5.58 7.40 -2.26
CA LEU A 213 6.46 6.41 -1.65
C LEU A 213 7.87 6.43 -2.27
N VAL A 214 7.95 6.64 -3.59
CA VAL A 214 9.23 6.68 -4.30
C VAL A 214 10.07 7.88 -3.85
N LEU A 215 9.43 9.04 -3.68
CA LEU A 215 10.09 10.24 -3.15
C LEU A 215 10.55 10.07 -1.70
N LEU A 216 9.87 9.22 -0.91
CA LEU A 216 10.18 9.00 0.50
C LEU A 216 11.21 7.89 0.76
N PHE A 217 11.51 7.04 -0.22
CA PHE A 217 12.52 5.98 -0.06
C PHE A 217 13.92 6.42 0.40
N PRO A 218 14.42 7.64 0.10
CA PRO A 218 15.67 8.13 0.68
C PRO A 218 15.68 8.13 2.22
N LEU A 219 14.51 8.16 2.87
CA LEU A 219 14.38 8.07 4.33
C LEU A 219 14.53 6.65 4.89
N GLY A 220 14.63 5.64 4.03
CA GLY A 220 14.60 4.23 4.42
C GLY A 220 13.23 3.60 4.23
N ARG A 221 13.21 2.31 3.89
CA ARG A 221 11.98 1.55 3.60
C ARG A 221 10.92 1.63 4.69
N TRP A 222 11.33 1.61 5.96
CA TRP A 222 10.42 1.65 7.11
C TRP A 222 9.81 3.04 7.29
N ARG A 223 10.63 4.08 7.32
CA ARG A 223 10.15 5.46 7.45
C ARG A 223 9.26 5.85 6.28
N ALA A 224 9.65 5.46 5.05
CA ALA A 224 8.85 5.69 3.86
C ALA A 224 7.46 5.03 3.95
N ALA A 225 7.40 3.76 4.38
CA ALA A 225 6.14 3.04 4.58
C ALA A 225 5.24 3.70 5.64
N LEU A 226 5.80 4.05 6.80
CA LEU A 226 5.05 4.67 7.90
C LEU A 226 4.51 6.05 7.52
N ILE A 227 5.35 6.91 6.93
CA ILE A 227 4.97 8.27 6.57
C ILE A 227 3.90 8.26 5.47
N TYR A 228 4.10 7.50 4.39
CA TYR A 228 3.10 7.47 3.33
C TYR A 228 1.81 6.81 3.81
N GLY A 229 1.89 5.74 4.61
CA GLY A 229 0.71 5.08 5.17
C GLY A 229 -0.12 6.05 6.01
N ALA A 230 0.51 6.83 6.89
CA ALA A 230 -0.18 7.84 7.69
C ALA A 230 -0.83 8.93 6.83
N ILE A 231 -0.12 9.43 5.81
CA ILE A 231 -0.65 10.42 4.86
C ILE A 231 -1.87 9.86 4.12
N TRP A 232 -1.76 8.63 3.62
CA TRP A 232 -2.86 7.99 2.89
C TRP A 232 -4.09 7.77 3.80
N GLY A 233 -3.89 7.40 5.06
CA GLY A 233 -5.02 7.27 6.00
C GLY A 233 -5.67 8.60 6.32
N LEU A 234 -4.88 9.65 6.53
CA LEU A 234 -5.39 10.99 6.80
C LEU A 234 -6.18 11.56 5.62
N TRP A 235 -5.83 11.21 4.39
CA TRP A 235 -6.56 11.61 3.19
C TRP A 235 -8.05 11.23 3.24
N HIS A 236 -8.42 10.16 3.95
CA HIS A 236 -9.80 9.70 4.11
C HIS A 236 -10.61 10.47 5.18
N ALA A 237 -10.01 11.43 5.88
CA ALA A 237 -10.64 12.06 7.05
C ALA A 237 -12.06 12.64 6.77
N PRO A 238 -12.34 13.34 5.66
CA PRO A 238 -13.68 13.87 5.42
C PRO A 238 -14.74 12.77 5.26
N ILE A 239 -14.47 11.76 4.45
CA ILE A 239 -15.43 10.67 4.23
C ILE A 239 -15.64 9.83 5.49
N ILE A 240 -14.62 9.67 6.32
CA ILE A 240 -14.74 9.04 7.65
C ILE A 240 -15.59 9.88 8.58
N ALA A 241 -15.43 11.21 8.58
CA ALA A 241 -16.32 12.10 9.31
C ALA A 241 -17.78 11.98 8.84
N GLY A 242 -17.99 11.67 7.55
CA GLY A 242 -19.29 11.31 6.97
C GLY A 242 -19.76 9.88 7.23
N GLY A 243 -18.99 9.07 7.97
CA GLY A 243 -19.35 7.72 8.41
C GLY A 243 -18.80 6.57 7.56
N TYR A 244 -17.92 6.84 6.59
CA TYR A 244 -17.27 5.80 5.79
C TYR A 244 -16.37 4.92 6.66
N ASN A 245 -16.56 3.59 6.61
CA ASN A 245 -15.87 2.55 7.40
C ASN A 245 -16.00 2.64 8.93
N TYR A 246 -16.16 3.83 9.50
CA TYR A 246 -16.20 4.06 10.94
C TYR A 246 -17.43 4.90 11.34
N PRO A 247 -18.67 4.41 11.10
CA PRO A 247 -19.89 5.11 11.46
C PRO A 247 -19.90 5.45 12.96
N GLY A 248 -20.10 6.72 13.29
CA GLY A 248 -20.10 7.22 14.67
C GLY A 248 -18.73 7.57 15.27
N TYR A 249 -17.63 7.38 14.53
CA TYR A 249 -16.26 7.65 15.01
C TYR A 249 -15.49 8.60 14.07
N PRO A 250 -15.89 9.87 13.96
CA PRO A 250 -15.31 10.80 12.97
C PRO A 250 -13.81 11.09 13.21
N VAL A 251 -13.37 11.12 14.46
CA VAL A 251 -11.97 11.39 14.83
C VAL A 251 -11.21 10.08 15.02
N THR A 252 -11.68 9.20 15.91
CA THR A 252 -11.02 7.92 16.18
C THR A 252 -10.96 7.03 14.93
N GLY A 253 -11.98 7.09 14.07
CA GLY A 253 -11.97 6.39 12.78
C GLY A 253 -10.86 6.86 11.85
N ALA A 254 -10.54 8.17 11.82
CA ALA A 254 -9.44 8.69 11.01
C ALA A 254 -8.09 8.20 11.55
N VAL A 255 -7.93 8.15 12.88
CA VAL A 255 -6.73 7.57 13.53
C VAL A 255 -6.61 6.08 13.20
N MET A 256 -7.70 5.33 13.29
CA MET A 256 -7.73 3.91 12.93
C MET A 256 -7.46 3.68 11.44
N MET A 257 -7.94 4.56 10.56
CA MET A 257 -7.62 4.51 9.14
C MET A 257 -6.13 4.72 8.90
N CYS A 258 -5.49 5.68 9.57
CA CYS A 258 -4.03 5.83 9.52
C CYS A 258 -3.30 4.55 9.94
N ALA A 259 -3.76 3.89 11.02
CA ALA A 259 -3.16 2.63 11.45
C ALA A 259 -3.35 1.51 10.40
N LEU A 260 -4.53 1.43 9.78
CA LEU A 260 -4.85 0.47 8.74
C LEU A 260 -4.04 0.70 7.46
N THR A 261 -3.96 1.93 6.98
CA THR A 261 -3.20 2.27 5.77
C THR A 261 -1.71 2.14 6.01
N ILE A 262 -1.19 2.36 7.24
CA ILE A 262 0.18 1.98 7.61
C ILE A 262 0.38 0.47 7.48
N ALA A 263 -0.55 -0.35 7.99
CA ALA A 263 -0.46 -1.80 7.88
C ALA A 263 -0.42 -2.27 6.42
N PHE A 264 -1.25 -1.69 5.54
CA PHE A 264 -1.20 -1.94 4.10
C PHE A 264 0.10 -1.43 3.46
N ALA A 265 0.54 -0.24 3.86
CA ALA A 265 1.74 0.41 3.35
C ALA A 265 3.00 -0.43 3.53
N LEU A 266 3.10 -1.16 4.63
CA LEU A 266 4.21 -2.09 4.86
C LEU A 266 4.27 -3.19 3.78
N THR A 267 3.12 -3.79 3.46
CA THR A 267 3.00 -4.81 2.40
C THR A 267 3.25 -4.21 1.02
N GLN A 268 2.63 -3.07 0.71
CA GLN A 268 2.78 -2.41 -0.58
C GLN A 268 4.21 -1.94 -0.82
N THR A 269 4.90 -1.44 0.21
CA THR A 269 6.33 -1.10 0.17
C THR A 269 7.18 -2.33 -0.15
N ALA A 270 6.90 -3.47 0.51
CA ALA A 270 7.58 -4.73 0.20
C ALA A 270 7.37 -5.16 -1.26
N PHE A 271 6.16 -5.00 -1.80
CA PHE A 271 5.86 -5.31 -3.20
C PHE A 271 6.59 -4.38 -4.16
N ARG A 272 6.60 -3.07 -3.90
CA ARG A 272 7.33 -2.09 -4.71
C ARG A 272 8.83 -2.41 -4.75
N LEU A 273 9.43 -2.71 -3.61
CA LEU A 273 10.87 -3.04 -3.55
C LEU A 273 11.21 -4.38 -4.23
N ARG A 274 10.35 -5.40 -4.12
CA ARG A 274 10.59 -6.73 -4.72
C ARG A 274 10.29 -6.80 -6.22
N PHE A 275 9.25 -6.11 -6.66
CA PHE A 275 8.65 -6.32 -7.98
C PHE A 275 8.57 -5.05 -8.84
N ASP A 276 8.74 -3.87 -8.24
CA ASP A 276 8.67 -2.57 -8.91
C ASP A 276 7.39 -2.40 -9.76
N SER A 277 6.25 -2.83 -9.23
CA SER A 277 4.97 -2.85 -9.96
C SER A 277 3.89 -2.09 -9.18
N VAL A 278 3.34 -1.03 -9.79
CA VAL A 278 2.19 -0.30 -9.24
C VAL A 278 0.89 -1.05 -9.53
N LEU A 279 0.88 -1.85 -10.60
CA LEU A 279 -0.25 -2.71 -10.93
C LEU A 279 -0.45 -3.79 -9.85
N LEU A 280 0.63 -4.29 -9.25
CA LEU A 280 0.55 -5.26 -8.16
C LEU A 280 0.04 -4.63 -6.86
N THR A 281 0.48 -3.41 -6.53
CA THR A 281 -0.05 -2.69 -5.36
C THR A 281 -1.52 -2.31 -5.54
N SER A 282 -1.91 -1.94 -6.77
CA SER A 282 -3.32 -1.69 -7.15
C SER A 282 -4.17 -2.95 -6.99
N PHE A 283 -3.69 -4.07 -7.51
CA PHE A 283 -4.39 -5.36 -7.39
C PHE A 283 -4.54 -5.81 -5.94
N PHE A 284 -3.52 -5.61 -5.10
CA PHE A 284 -3.59 -5.86 -3.66
C PHE A 284 -4.62 -5.00 -2.96
N HIS A 285 -4.59 -3.69 -3.20
CA HIS A 285 -5.57 -2.75 -2.67
C HIS A 285 -6.99 -3.14 -3.12
N ALA A 286 -7.19 -3.40 -4.41
CA ALA A 286 -8.49 -3.81 -4.96
C ALA A 286 -9.02 -5.11 -4.37
N SER A 287 -8.14 -6.06 -4.09
CA SER A 287 -8.50 -7.33 -3.46
C SER A 287 -9.05 -7.09 -2.06
N ILE A 288 -8.42 -6.21 -1.27
CA ILE A 288 -8.88 -5.87 0.07
C ILE A 288 -10.22 -5.14 0.02
N ASN A 289 -10.36 -4.11 -0.83
CA ASN A 289 -11.60 -3.35 -0.94
C ASN A 289 -12.78 -4.23 -1.35
N ASN A 290 -12.57 -5.18 -2.26
CA ASN A 290 -13.62 -6.14 -2.63
C ASN A 290 -13.99 -7.10 -1.50
N GLN A 291 -13.02 -7.57 -0.72
CA GLN A 291 -13.33 -8.42 0.43
C GLN A 291 -14.03 -7.63 1.55
N GLY A 292 -13.75 -6.33 1.70
CA GLY A 292 -14.43 -5.46 2.64
C GLY A 292 -15.89 -5.14 2.31
N LEU A 293 -16.24 -5.17 1.02
CA LEU A 293 -17.63 -5.07 0.55
C LEU A 293 -18.26 -6.44 0.24
N GLY A 294 -17.50 -7.52 0.40
CA GLY A 294 -17.92 -8.89 0.11
C GLY A 294 -18.79 -9.50 1.21
N VAL A 295 -19.04 -10.81 1.11
CA VAL A 295 -19.94 -11.51 2.03
C VAL A 295 -19.33 -11.82 3.40
N LEU A 296 -17.99 -11.94 3.50
CA LEU A 296 -17.34 -12.33 4.75
C LEU A 296 -17.64 -11.37 5.93
N PRO A 297 -17.59 -10.04 5.76
CA PRO A 297 -18.10 -9.10 6.76
C PRO A 297 -19.56 -9.32 7.15
N MET A 298 -20.42 -9.75 6.23
CA MET A 298 -21.86 -9.90 6.45
C MET A 298 -22.21 -11.16 7.25
N LEU A 299 -21.27 -12.11 7.35
CA LEU A 299 -21.39 -13.32 8.15
C LEU A 299 -21.04 -13.09 9.64
N VAL A 300 -20.60 -11.89 10.02
CA VAL A 300 -20.23 -11.57 11.40
C VAL A 300 -20.93 -10.30 11.86
N ILE A 301 -21.81 -10.43 12.85
CA ILE A 301 -22.60 -9.34 13.40
C ILE A 301 -22.07 -8.88 14.76
N GLY A 302 -22.50 -7.70 15.20
CA GLY A 302 -22.08 -7.12 16.49
C GLY A 302 -20.62 -6.66 16.51
N VAL A 303 -20.02 -6.46 15.33
CA VAL A 303 -18.61 -6.04 15.20
C VAL A 303 -18.49 -4.54 15.39
N SER A 304 -17.67 -4.13 16.36
CA SER A 304 -17.28 -2.72 16.49
C SER A 304 -16.35 -2.32 15.35
N PRO A 305 -16.63 -1.23 14.60
CA PRO A 305 -15.81 -0.80 13.46
C PRO A 305 -14.34 -0.49 13.80
N ILE A 306 -14.07 -0.14 15.07
CA ILE A 306 -12.74 0.20 15.55
C ILE A 306 -12.00 -0.96 16.22
N LEU A 307 -12.71 -2.00 16.69
CA LEU A 307 -12.07 -3.12 17.39
C LEU A 307 -11.94 -4.37 16.50
N GLY A 308 -13.01 -4.77 15.82
CA GLY A 308 -13.07 -6.04 15.09
C GLY A 308 -13.12 -5.88 13.57
N GLY A 309 -13.05 -7.01 12.87
CA GLY A 309 -13.12 -7.05 11.40
C GLY A 309 -11.89 -6.44 10.73
N ILE A 310 -12.00 -6.23 9.42
CA ILE A 310 -10.86 -5.82 8.56
C ILE A 310 -10.37 -4.39 8.82
N THR A 311 -11.25 -3.48 9.24
CA THR A 311 -10.93 -2.07 9.51
C THR A 311 -10.60 -1.81 10.98
N GLY A 312 -11.06 -2.67 11.88
CA GLY A 312 -10.78 -2.56 13.31
C GLY A 312 -9.37 -3.01 13.69
N LEU A 313 -9.07 -2.89 14.98
CA LEU A 313 -7.77 -3.24 15.57
C LEU A 313 -7.30 -4.66 15.19
N VAL A 314 -8.21 -5.64 15.13
CA VAL A 314 -7.88 -7.01 14.70
C VAL A 314 -7.28 -7.01 13.30
N GLY A 315 -7.95 -6.38 12.32
CA GLY A 315 -7.45 -6.25 10.96
C GLY A 315 -6.11 -5.52 10.91
N VAL A 316 -6.00 -4.36 11.58
CA VAL A 316 -4.76 -3.57 11.66
C VAL A 316 -3.58 -4.42 12.14
N VAL A 317 -3.76 -5.18 13.21
CA VAL A 317 -2.70 -6.04 13.78
C VAL A 317 -2.33 -7.15 12.80
N VAL A 318 -3.30 -7.84 12.21
CA VAL A 318 -3.05 -8.96 11.28
C VAL A 318 -2.35 -8.49 10.01
N PHE A 319 -2.86 -7.44 9.36
CA PHE A 319 -2.23 -6.85 8.18
C PHE A 319 -0.86 -6.26 8.52
N GLY A 320 -0.72 -5.61 9.67
CA GLY A 320 0.52 -4.99 10.13
C GLY A 320 1.61 -6.03 10.40
N ALA A 321 1.25 -7.15 11.03
CA ALA A 321 2.17 -8.27 11.26
C ALA A 321 2.65 -8.87 9.94
N LEU A 322 1.74 -9.14 9.00
CA LEU A 322 2.09 -9.65 7.67
C LEU A 322 2.98 -8.67 6.91
N GLY A 323 2.60 -7.39 6.87
CA GLY A 323 3.34 -6.34 6.17
C GLY A 323 4.74 -6.14 6.76
N THR A 324 4.85 -6.12 8.09
CA THR A 324 6.15 -6.05 8.79
C THR A 324 7.03 -7.23 8.43
N TRP A 325 6.49 -8.45 8.48
CA TRP A 325 7.24 -9.66 8.12
C TRP A 325 7.69 -9.64 6.66
N LEU A 326 6.81 -9.27 5.73
CA LEU A 326 7.13 -9.14 4.31
C LEU A 326 8.21 -8.07 4.06
N LEU A 327 8.08 -6.90 4.68
CA LEU A 327 9.02 -5.80 4.51
C LEU A 327 10.39 -6.16 5.09
N ALA A 328 10.44 -6.75 6.28
CA ALA A 328 11.69 -7.22 6.90
C ALA A 328 12.44 -8.22 6.02
N ARG A 329 11.72 -9.17 5.40
CA ARG A 329 12.28 -10.17 4.47
C ARG A 329 12.60 -9.62 3.08
N THR A 330 12.33 -8.35 2.80
CA THR A 330 12.61 -7.73 1.50
C THR A 330 14.06 -7.27 1.45
N PRO A 331 14.84 -7.63 0.40
CA PRO A 331 16.20 -7.15 0.26
C PRO A 331 16.26 -5.63 0.12
N GLU A 332 17.16 -4.98 0.85
CA GLU A 332 17.39 -3.54 0.72
C GLU A 332 17.89 -3.15 -0.67
N PRO A 333 17.49 -1.95 -1.16
CA PRO A 333 18.06 -1.38 -2.37
C PRO A 333 19.56 -1.21 -2.31
N LEU A 334 20.24 -1.49 -3.42
CA LEU A 334 21.70 -1.41 -3.51
C LEU A 334 22.22 -0.01 -3.19
N ALA A 335 21.53 1.05 -3.63
CA ALA A 335 21.90 2.43 -3.32
C ALA A 335 21.86 2.72 -1.81
N GLN A 336 20.86 2.18 -1.11
CA GLN A 336 20.71 2.36 0.33
C GLN A 336 21.75 1.56 1.10
N ARG A 337 22.02 0.32 0.68
CA ARG A 337 23.12 -0.48 1.23
C ARG A 337 24.48 0.20 1.09
N LEU A 338 24.74 0.84 -0.05
CA LEU A 338 26.00 1.54 -0.29
C LEU A 338 26.11 2.80 0.58
N ALA A 339 25.01 3.56 0.75
CA ALA A 339 24.96 4.70 1.66
C ALA A 339 25.20 4.28 3.12
N ASP A 340 24.50 3.25 3.59
CA ASP A 340 24.62 2.72 4.95
C ASP A 340 26.03 2.15 5.21
N ASN A 341 26.59 1.41 4.25
CA ASN A 341 27.96 0.91 4.34
C ASN A 341 28.97 2.05 4.36
N SER A 342 28.75 3.12 3.57
CA SER A 342 29.66 4.27 3.56
C SER A 342 29.64 5.03 4.89
N MET A 343 28.46 5.20 5.51
CA MET A 343 28.32 5.79 6.84
C MET A 343 28.99 4.94 7.91
N ASN A 344 28.74 3.62 7.93
CA ASN A 344 29.39 2.71 8.89
C ASN A 344 30.92 2.64 8.71
N SER A 345 31.42 2.73 7.46
CA SER A 345 32.86 2.76 7.17
C SER A 345 33.53 4.08 7.56
N GLY A 346 32.78 5.18 7.48
CA GLY A 346 33.22 6.51 7.94
C GLY A 346 33.32 6.58 9.46
N GLU A 347 32.36 5.96 10.18
CA GLU A 347 32.40 5.86 11.64
C GLU A 347 33.54 4.97 12.12
N THR A 348 33.81 3.83 11.46
CA THR A 348 34.97 2.99 11.81
C THR A 348 36.31 3.68 11.54
N SER A 349 36.44 4.41 10.42
CA SER A 349 37.63 5.23 10.12
C SER A 349 37.83 6.37 11.14
N ALA A 350 36.74 6.99 11.61
CA ALA A 350 36.80 8.00 12.66
C ALA A 350 37.22 7.40 14.01
N HIS A 351 36.67 6.23 14.37
CA HIS A 351 37.01 5.51 15.60
C HIS A 351 38.46 5.00 15.61
N GLU A 352 38.96 4.52 14.46
CA GLU A 352 40.33 4.04 14.29
C GLU A 352 41.35 5.19 14.34
N LYS A 353 41.02 6.34 13.71
CA LYS A 353 41.82 7.57 13.85
C LYS A 353 41.83 8.10 15.29
N GLN A 354 40.75 7.93 16.04
CA GLN A 354 40.67 8.35 17.43
C GLN A 354 41.45 7.42 18.38
N GLN A 355 41.56 6.12 18.05
CA GLN A 355 42.43 5.17 18.78
C GLN A 355 43.92 5.34 18.45
N LEU A 356 44.26 5.73 17.21
CA LEU A 356 45.64 6.03 16.80
C LEU A 356 46.16 7.39 17.34
N ALA A 357 45.27 8.26 17.82
CA ALA A 357 45.62 9.60 18.35
C ALA A 357 45.85 9.63 19.88
N CYS A 358 45.72 8.51 20.59
CA CYS A 358 46.00 8.46 22.03
C CYS A 358 47.41 7.87 22.26
N PRO A 359 48.44 8.69 22.57
CA PRO A 359 49.76 8.15 22.89
C PRO A 359 49.64 7.36 24.20
N ARG A 360 50.04 6.08 24.17
CA ARG A 360 50.29 5.30 25.40
C ARG A 360 51.33 6.06 26.21
N LYS A 361 50.90 6.66 27.33
CA LYS A 361 51.83 7.16 28.34
C LYS A 361 52.43 5.96 29.07
N SER A 362 53.76 5.89 29.01
CA SER A 362 54.66 5.10 29.85
C SER A 362 54.49 5.40 31.33
#